data_AF-A0A5P3XDH0-F1
#
_entry.id   AF-A0A5P3XDH0-F1
#
_cell.length_a   1.000
_cell.length_b   1.000
_cell.length_c   1.000
_cell.angle_alpha   90.00
_cell.angle_beta   90.00
_cell.angle_gamma   90.00
#
_symmetry.space_group_name_H-M   'P 1'
#
loop_
_entity.id
_entity.type
_entity.pdbx_description
1 polymer ?
#
loop_
_entity_poly.entity_id
_entity_poly.type
_entity_poly.pdbx_seq_one_letter_code
_entity_poly.pdbx_strand_id
1 'polypeptide(L)'
;MKIINLAIKHCKKIVSILLIMLVLVVPSKSFANNEYRIDDYQRNEIIKQSQMIDWNQFDKELSVDEKFVMIDYYTGYYIVCSRMGGGKHADIEPIDKESNENINKIMDSGRGGKRRPVIILLEDGSSYLGSSFMVGHAGIDKEPYLKELNRRSNGYGKGENYDKVKGNGMDGHMCLFVEGCRNHWNGQKNESHEKNLNFLEDKHKEAKRI
;
A
#
# COMPACT_ATOMS: atom_id res chain seq x y z
N MET A 1 -11.27 17.64 1.06
CA MET A 1 -12.61 17.01 1.19
C MET A 1 -12.73 15.60 0.62
N LYS A 2 -12.05 15.21 -0.48
CA LYS A 2 -12.22 13.87 -1.07
C LYS A 2 -11.54 12.71 -0.32
N ILE A 3 -10.33 12.89 0.26
CA ILE A 3 -9.70 11.87 1.12
C ILE A 3 -10.63 11.46 2.25
N ILE A 4 -11.20 12.46 2.92
CA ILE A 4 -12.15 12.25 4.02
C ILE A 4 -13.39 11.51 3.50
N ASN A 5 -13.93 11.87 2.33
CA ASN A 5 -15.08 11.15 1.76
C ASN A 5 -14.74 9.72 1.31
N LEU A 6 -13.53 9.46 0.82
CA LEU A 6 -13.06 8.13 0.41
C LEU A 6 -12.80 7.24 1.64
N ALA A 7 -12.14 7.81 2.65
CA ALA A 7 -11.96 7.21 3.96
C ALA A 7 -13.30 6.96 4.66
N ILE A 8 -14.25 7.89 4.63
CA ILE A 8 -15.62 7.69 5.16
C ILE A 8 -16.36 6.61 4.38
N LYS A 9 -16.22 6.59 3.04
CA LYS A 9 -16.90 5.63 2.16
C LYS A 9 -16.36 4.21 2.32
N HIS A 10 -15.07 4.04 2.56
CA HIS A 10 -14.40 2.75 2.54
C HIS A 10 -13.91 2.26 3.90
N CYS A 11 -13.69 3.14 4.87
CA CYS A 11 -13.21 2.84 6.22
C CYS A 11 -14.28 3.17 7.28
N LYS A 12 -14.81 2.12 7.91
CA LYS A 12 -16.02 2.21 8.73
C LYS A 12 -15.63 2.52 10.18
N LYS A 13 -15.64 3.81 10.51
CA LYS A 13 -16.00 4.43 11.82
C LYS A 13 -14.92 5.13 12.65
N ILE A 14 -13.62 4.87 12.54
CA ILE A 14 -12.61 5.51 13.44
C ILE A 14 -11.64 6.44 12.69
N VAL A 15 -11.33 6.15 11.42
CA VAL A 15 -10.50 7.01 10.53
C VAL A 15 -10.97 8.46 10.51
N SER A 16 -12.28 8.70 10.58
CA SER A 16 -12.79 10.07 10.51
C SER A 16 -12.25 10.95 11.63
N ILE A 17 -12.16 10.52 12.89
CA ILE A 17 -11.88 11.48 13.98
C ILE A 17 -10.39 11.87 14.03
N LEU A 18 -9.46 10.92 13.84
CA LEU A 18 -8.02 11.23 13.88
C LEU A 18 -7.52 11.86 12.57
N LEU A 19 -8.05 11.45 11.43
CA LEU A 19 -7.79 12.10 10.15
C LEU A 19 -8.40 13.51 10.12
N ILE A 20 -9.57 13.73 10.72
CA ILE A 20 -10.17 15.06 10.94
C ILE A 20 -9.36 15.88 11.96
N MET A 21 -8.80 15.30 13.02
CA MET A 21 -7.95 16.01 13.98
C MET A 21 -6.61 16.44 13.34
N LEU A 22 -6.01 15.59 12.50
CA LEU A 22 -4.86 15.96 11.67
C LEU A 22 -5.23 17.07 10.66
N VAL A 23 -6.46 17.06 10.13
CA VAL A 23 -7.03 18.10 9.25
C VAL A 23 -7.35 19.42 10.01
N LEU A 24 -7.65 19.38 11.31
CA LEU A 24 -8.02 20.57 12.10
C LEU A 24 -6.80 21.32 12.66
N VAL A 25 -5.65 20.67 12.80
CA VAL A 25 -4.40 21.28 13.30
C VAL A 25 -3.54 21.84 12.16
N VAL A 26 -3.71 21.36 10.93
CA VAL A 26 -2.98 21.85 9.75
C VAL A 26 -3.68 23.10 9.19
N PRO A 27 -3.00 24.26 9.07
CA PRO A 27 -3.59 25.45 8.48
C PRO A 27 -4.09 25.12 7.07
N SER A 28 -5.38 25.38 6.86
CA SER A 28 -6.29 25.18 5.73
C SER A 28 -5.80 25.25 4.25
N LYS A 29 -4.51 25.36 3.97
CA LYS A 29 -3.94 25.41 2.61
C LYS A 29 -3.07 24.18 2.33
N SER A 30 -3.70 23.02 2.18
CA SER A 30 -3.26 21.89 1.34
C SER A 30 -3.83 20.58 1.89
N PHE A 31 -5.15 20.41 1.78
CA PHE A 31 -5.68 19.06 1.75
C PHE A 31 -5.44 18.56 0.35
N ALA A 32 -4.69 17.45 0.21
CA ALA A 32 -4.39 16.73 -1.01
C ALA A 32 -5.12 17.28 -2.24
N ASN A 33 -4.33 17.82 -3.18
CA ASN A 33 -4.83 18.29 -4.46
C ASN A 33 -5.75 17.22 -5.08
N ASN A 34 -6.56 17.62 -6.07
CA ASN A 34 -7.52 16.77 -6.80
C ASN A 34 -6.94 15.47 -7.44
N GLU A 35 -5.69 15.12 -7.14
CA GLU A 35 -4.86 14.07 -7.74
C GLU A 35 -4.54 12.88 -6.80
N TYR A 36 -5.19 12.72 -5.64
CA TYR A 36 -4.91 11.59 -4.72
C TYR A 36 -3.44 11.52 -4.28
N ARG A 37 -2.90 12.68 -3.90
CA ARG A 37 -1.50 12.86 -3.57
C ARG A 37 -1.35 13.74 -2.33
N ILE A 38 -0.52 13.31 -1.39
CA ILE A 38 -0.13 14.14 -0.24
C ILE A 38 1.11 14.98 -0.56
N ASP A 39 1.23 16.12 0.09
CA ASP A 39 2.42 16.96 -0.02
C ASP A 39 3.56 16.50 0.89
N ASP A 40 4.71 17.17 0.77
CA ASP A 40 5.92 16.84 1.51
C ASP A 40 5.78 17.08 3.02
N TYR A 41 4.99 18.09 3.43
CA TYR A 41 4.74 18.36 4.84
C TYR A 41 3.92 17.24 5.47
N GLN A 42 2.80 16.87 4.84
CA GLN A 42 1.97 15.74 5.27
C GLN A 42 2.76 14.44 5.31
N ARG A 43 3.58 14.16 4.30
CA ARG A 43 4.42 12.96 4.26
C ARG A 43 5.42 12.94 5.42
N ASN A 44 6.03 14.08 5.74
CA ASN A 44 6.97 14.19 6.86
C ASN A 44 6.30 13.97 8.22
N GLU A 45 5.09 14.49 8.43
CA GLU A 45 4.34 14.23 9.68
C GLU A 45 3.97 12.74 9.81
N ILE A 46 3.48 12.12 8.73
CA ILE A 46 3.10 10.70 8.76
C ILE A 46 4.33 9.81 8.97
N ILE A 47 5.45 10.06 8.29
CA ILE A 47 6.63 9.22 8.49
C ILE A 47 7.21 9.38 9.89
N LYS A 48 7.13 10.57 10.51
CA LYS A 48 7.58 10.84 11.89
C LYS A 48 6.87 9.97 12.93
N GLN A 49 5.59 9.69 12.74
CA GLN A 49 4.79 8.81 13.61
C GLN A 49 4.84 7.32 13.22
N SER A 50 5.33 7.00 12.02
CA SER A 50 5.34 5.63 11.50
C SER A 50 6.35 4.72 12.18
N GLN A 51 6.02 3.44 12.29
CA GLN A 51 6.81 2.45 13.01
C GLN A 51 7.40 1.39 12.06
N MET A 52 8.58 0.88 12.40
CA MET A 52 9.06 -0.38 11.84
C MET A 52 8.33 -1.52 12.56
N ILE A 53 7.85 -2.51 11.81
CA ILE A 53 7.10 -3.65 12.33
C ILE A 53 7.54 -4.95 11.64
N ASP A 54 7.72 -6.01 12.43
CA ASP A 54 7.98 -7.36 11.95
C ASP A 54 6.73 -8.00 11.35
N TRP A 55 6.92 -8.83 10.33
CA TRP A 55 5.86 -9.58 9.65
C TRP A 55 4.92 -10.32 10.61
N ASN A 56 5.41 -11.00 11.64
CA ASN A 56 4.53 -11.80 12.51
C ASN A 56 3.61 -10.92 13.38
N GLN A 57 4.01 -9.68 13.63
CA GLN A 57 3.14 -8.71 14.28
C GLN A 57 2.22 -8.06 13.26
N PHE A 58 2.76 -7.57 12.14
CA PHE A 58 1.99 -6.92 11.09
C PHE A 58 0.88 -7.81 10.50
N ASP A 59 1.12 -9.11 10.41
CA ASP A 59 0.14 -10.11 9.99
C ASP A 59 -1.12 -10.14 10.88
N LYS A 60 -0.98 -9.73 12.15
CA LYS A 60 -2.08 -9.59 13.11
C LYS A 60 -2.75 -8.21 13.06
N GLU A 61 -1.97 -7.17 12.73
CA GLU A 61 -2.48 -5.80 12.64
C GLU A 61 -3.29 -5.56 11.36
N LEU A 62 -2.89 -6.14 10.23
CA LEU A 62 -3.61 -6.00 8.95
C LEU A 62 -4.29 -7.32 8.57
N SER A 63 -5.57 -7.46 8.89
CA SER A 63 -6.34 -8.68 8.60
C SER A 63 -6.63 -8.86 7.10
N VAL A 64 -6.92 -10.08 6.66
CA VAL A 64 -7.45 -10.33 5.31
C VAL A 64 -8.81 -9.63 5.17
N ASP A 65 -9.06 -9.07 3.98
CA ASP A 65 -10.19 -8.20 3.60
C ASP A 65 -10.22 -6.83 4.30
N GLU A 66 -9.24 -6.54 5.16
CA GLU A 66 -9.07 -5.22 5.74
C GLU A 66 -8.58 -4.23 4.68
N LYS A 67 -9.03 -2.98 4.79
CA LYS A 67 -8.66 -1.89 3.90
C LYS A 67 -7.70 -0.96 4.59
N PHE A 68 -6.80 -0.39 3.81
CA PHE A 68 -5.79 0.54 4.31
C PHE A 68 -5.35 1.48 3.20
N VAL A 69 -4.66 2.55 3.59
CA VAL A 69 -4.04 3.48 2.64
C VAL A 69 -2.56 3.15 2.52
N MET A 70 -2.08 2.98 1.29
CA MET A 70 -0.66 2.83 0.98
C MET A 70 -0.16 4.07 0.25
N ILE A 71 0.84 4.72 0.80
CA ILE A 71 1.41 5.97 0.26
C ILE A 71 2.78 5.66 -0.36
N ASP A 72 2.97 5.92 -1.65
CA ASP A 72 4.29 5.86 -2.27
C ASP A 72 5.16 7.04 -1.80
N TYR A 73 6.28 6.73 -1.14
CA TYR A 73 7.08 7.78 -0.50
C TYR A 73 7.68 8.78 -1.49
N TYR A 74 8.10 8.33 -2.68
CA TYR A 74 8.80 9.19 -3.64
C TYR A 74 7.88 10.19 -4.35
N THR A 75 6.61 9.86 -4.51
CA THR A 75 5.66 10.67 -5.26
C THR A 75 4.61 11.32 -4.35
N GLY A 76 4.30 10.71 -3.22
CA GLY A 76 3.19 11.10 -2.35
C GLY A 76 1.82 10.65 -2.84
N TYR A 77 1.73 9.96 -4.00
CA TYR A 77 0.47 9.35 -4.42
C TYR A 77 0.07 8.28 -3.41
N TYR A 78 -1.23 8.21 -3.10
CA TYR A 78 -1.76 7.16 -2.26
C TYR A 78 -2.73 6.27 -3.03
N ILE A 79 -2.77 5.01 -2.61
CA ILE A 79 -3.59 3.94 -3.17
C ILE A 79 -4.41 3.38 -2.01
N VAL A 80 -5.72 3.22 -2.19
CA VAL A 80 -6.51 2.46 -1.22
C VAL A 80 -6.44 1.00 -1.61
N CYS A 81 -5.97 0.18 -0.69
CA CYS A 81 -5.75 -1.24 -0.90
C CYS A 81 -6.60 -2.05 0.06
N SER A 82 -6.75 -3.33 -0.26
CA SER A 82 -7.18 -4.34 0.70
C SER A 82 -6.24 -5.54 0.67
N ARG A 83 -6.04 -6.17 1.82
CA ARG A 83 -5.24 -7.39 1.92
C ARG A 83 -6.06 -8.60 1.49
N MET A 84 -5.63 -9.31 0.46
CA MET A 84 -6.35 -10.47 -0.10
C MET A 84 -5.80 -11.81 0.41
N GLY A 85 -4.57 -11.82 0.92
CA GLY A 85 -3.93 -13.03 1.44
C GLY A 85 -2.49 -12.80 1.83
N GLY A 86 -1.64 -13.76 1.46
CA GLY A 86 -0.21 -13.75 1.75
C GLY A 86 0.15 -14.47 3.06
N GLY A 87 1.28 -15.19 3.05
CA GLY A 87 1.76 -15.97 4.20
C GLY A 87 3.21 -15.68 4.62
N LYS A 88 3.97 -14.94 3.79
CA LYS A 88 5.35 -14.50 4.08
C LYS A 88 5.53 -12.98 3.93
N HIS A 89 4.48 -12.34 3.45
CA HIS A 89 4.24 -10.92 3.21
C HIS A 89 2.75 -10.81 2.85
N ALA A 90 2.22 -9.59 2.74
CA ALA A 90 0.81 -9.40 2.42
C ALA A 90 0.60 -9.34 0.89
N ASP A 91 -0.36 -10.11 0.39
CA ASP A 91 -0.86 -9.98 -0.98
C ASP A 91 -2.00 -8.95 -0.96
N ILE A 92 -1.86 -7.88 -1.73
CA ILE A 92 -2.75 -6.72 -1.68
C ILE A 92 -3.28 -6.34 -3.07
N GLU A 93 -4.49 -5.81 -3.12
CA GLU A 93 -5.11 -5.34 -4.36
C GLU A 93 -5.64 -3.91 -4.19
N PRO A 94 -5.58 -3.04 -5.23
CA PRO A 94 -6.28 -1.77 -5.21
C PRO A 94 -7.80 -2.03 -5.18
N ILE A 95 -8.52 -1.27 -4.37
CA ILE A 95 -9.96 -1.55 -4.16
C ILE A 95 -10.84 -1.11 -5.34
N ASP A 96 -10.31 -0.29 -6.25
CA ASP A 96 -11.02 0.27 -7.39
C ASP A 96 -10.06 0.75 -8.50
N LYS A 97 -10.64 1.17 -9.63
CA LYS A 97 -9.90 1.68 -10.79
C LYS A 97 -9.10 2.93 -10.49
N GLU A 98 -9.62 3.82 -9.65
CA GLU A 98 -8.94 5.08 -9.31
C GLU A 98 -7.66 4.82 -8.52
N SER A 99 -7.71 3.88 -7.58
CA SER A 99 -6.53 3.39 -6.87
C SER A 99 -5.53 2.75 -7.82
N ASN A 100 -6.00 1.96 -8.79
CA ASN A 100 -5.14 1.35 -9.80
C ASN A 100 -4.52 2.39 -10.77
N GLU A 101 -5.25 3.43 -11.15
CA GLU A 101 -4.73 4.55 -11.95
C GLU A 101 -3.58 5.27 -11.24
N ASN A 102 -3.62 5.37 -9.91
CA ASN A 102 -2.51 5.95 -9.15
C ASN A 102 -1.27 5.06 -9.17
N ILE A 103 -1.41 3.73 -9.24
CA ILE A 103 -0.28 2.83 -9.45
C ILE A 103 0.40 3.19 -10.78
N ASN A 104 -0.37 3.38 -11.85
CA ASN A 104 0.17 3.80 -13.15
C ASN A 104 0.91 5.14 -13.05
N LYS A 105 0.33 6.16 -12.38
CA LYS A 105 1.01 7.46 -12.16
C LYS A 105 2.31 7.32 -11.36
N ILE A 106 2.36 6.44 -10.37
CA ILE A 106 3.58 6.17 -9.59
C ILE A 106 4.65 5.56 -10.50
N MET A 107 4.27 4.59 -11.32
CA MET A 107 5.20 3.89 -12.23
C MET A 107 5.69 4.79 -13.36
N ASP A 108 4.83 5.67 -13.89
CA ASP A 108 5.15 6.64 -14.94
C ASP A 108 5.93 7.85 -14.43
N SER A 109 6.06 8.03 -13.10
CA SER A 109 6.81 9.14 -12.51
C SER A 109 8.31 9.14 -12.85
N GLY A 110 8.84 8.02 -13.38
CA GLY A 110 10.26 7.84 -13.69
C GLY A 110 11.19 7.82 -12.48
N ARG A 111 10.65 7.97 -11.27
CA ARG A 111 11.41 7.84 -10.02
C ARG A 111 11.47 6.37 -9.65
N GLY A 112 12.58 5.89 -9.07
CA GLY A 112 12.69 4.54 -8.48
C GLY A 112 12.49 3.38 -9.47
N GLY A 113 12.34 2.17 -8.92
CA GLY A 113 12.00 0.96 -9.67
C GLY A 113 10.60 0.44 -9.34
N LYS A 114 10.32 -0.81 -9.74
CA LYS A 114 9.04 -1.50 -9.47
C LYS A 114 8.80 -1.83 -7.99
N ARG A 115 9.85 -1.80 -7.17
CA ARG A 115 9.79 -1.96 -5.71
C ARG A 115 9.92 -0.59 -5.06
N ARG A 116 8.91 -0.19 -4.31
CA ARG A 116 8.70 1.17 -3.83
C ARG A 116 8.78 1.22 -2.31
N PRO A 117 9.49 2.19 -1.70
CA PRO A 117 9.29 2.51 -0.30
C PRO A 117 7.89 3.11 -0.13
N VAL A 118 7.11 2.53 0.79
CA VAL A 118 5.73 2.94 1.05
C VAL A 118 5.51 3.18 2.54
N ILE A 119 4.56 4.06 2.85
CA ILE A 119 4.01 4.19 4.21
C ILE A 119 2.62 3.55 4.19
N ILE A 120 2.38 2.66 5.14
CA ILE A 120 1.11 1.96 5.36
C ILE A 120 0.36 2.73 6.43
N LEU A 121 -0.91 3.09 6.20
CA LEU A 121 -1.77 3.76 7.16
C LEU A 121 -3.06 2.95 7.33
N LEU A 122 -3.27 2.42 8.53
CA LEU A 122 -4.43 1.61 8.90
C LEU A 122 -5.61 2.48 9.35
N GLU A 123 -6.78 1.85 9.50
CA GLU A 123 -8.02 2.56 9.83
C GLU A 123 -8.06 3.15 11.25
N ASP A 124 -7.29 2.57 12.16
CA ASP A 124 -7.15 3.02 13.54
C ASP A 124 -6.18 4.21 13.70
N GLY A 125 -5.50 4.60 12.61
CA GLY A 125 -4.49 5.65 12.59
C GLY A 125 -3.05 5.15 12.80
N SER A 126 -2.86 3.86 13.05
CA SER A 126 -1.54 3.24 13.10
C SER A 126 -0.86 3.34 11.73
N SER A 127 0.44 3.64 11.72
CA SER A 127 1.20 3.74 10.48
C SER A 127 2.54 3.04 10.54
N TYR A 128 2.91 2.40 9.43
CA TYR A 128 4.07 1.52 9.34
C TYR A 128 4.93 1.80 8.12
N LEU A 129 6.23 1.56 8.25
CA LEU A 129 7.18 1.60 7.15
C LEU A 129 7.09 0.29 6.36
N GLY A 130 7.03 0.38 5.04
CA GLY A 130 6.86 -0.77 4.17
C GLY A 130 7.57 -0.64 2.83
N SER A 131 7.49 -1.72 2.06
CA SER A 131 8.00 -1.76 0.69
C SER A 131 7.05 -2.57 -0.19
N SER A 132 6.55 -2.00 -1.28
CA SER A 132 5.61 -2.70 -2.16
C SER A 132 6.25 -3.03 -3.51
N PHE A 133 5.99 -4.24 -4.03
CA PHE A 133 6.24 -4.57 -5.43
C PHE A 133 4.97 -4.29 -6.23
N MET A 134 4.94 -3.14 -6.89
CA MET A 134 3.73 -2.58 -7.51
C MET A 134 3.49 -3.13 -8.92
N VAL A 135 3.44 -4.45 -9.05
CA VAL A 135 3.11 -5.14 -10.31
C VAL A 135 2.10 -6.23 -10.00
N GLY A 136 0.91 -6.14 -10.59
CA GLY A 136 -0.11 -7.18 -10.53
C GLY A 136 0.43 -8.51 -11.05
N HIS A 137 0.23 -9.59 -10.29
CA HIS A 137 0.65 -10.94 -10.68
C HIS A 137 -0.24 -12.04 -10.10
N ALA A 138 -0.12 -13.23 -10.68
CA ALA A 138 -0.78 -14.46 -10.24
C ALA A 138 -2.33 -14.45 -10.29
N GLY A 139 -2.92 -13.55 -11.06
CA GLY A 139 -4.36 -13.55 -11.30
C GLY A 139 -4.74 -12.84 -12.60
N ILE A 140 -6.04 -12.77 -12.88
CA ILE A 140 -6.63 -12.10 -14.04
C ILE A 140 -7.96 -11.47 -13.59
N ASP A 141 -8.12 -10.17 -13.81
CA ASP A 141 -9.24 -9.37 -13.30
C ASP A 141 -10.57 -9.90 -13.84
N LYS A 142 -10.63 -10.15 -15.16
CA LYS A 142 -11.85 -10.62 -15.84
C LYS A 142 -12.28 -12.05 -15.47
N GLU A 143 -11.42 -12.83 -14.83
CA GLU A 143 -11.73 -14.22 -14.47
C GLU A 143 -12.25 -14.31 -13.03
N PRO A 144 -13.14 -15.27 -12.70
CA PRO A 144 -13.58 -15.50 -11.33
C PRO A 144 -12.43 -15.81 -10.37
N TYR A 145 -12.51 -15.32 -9.14
CA TYR A 145 -11.56 -15.65 -8.06
C TYR A 145 -11.57 -17.16 -7.79
N LEU A 146 -10.39 -17.75 -7.53
CA LEU A 146 -10.14 -19.18 -7.32
C LEU A 146 -10.46 -20.12 -8.50
N LYS A 147 -10.89 -19.59 -9.66
CA LYS A 147 -11.00 -20.41 -10.87
C LYS A 147 -9.62 -20.91 -11.27
N GLU A 148 -9.52 -22.20 -11.60
CA GLU A 148 -8.30 -22.76 -12.19
C GLU A 148 -8.11 -22.22 -13.62
N LEU A 149 -6.97 -21.56 -13.86
CA LEU A 149 -6.59 -20.98 -15.14
C LEU A 149 -5.36 -21.69 -15.69
N ASN A 150 -5.26 -21.81 -17.02
CA ASN A 150 -4.09 -22.41 -17.67
C ASN A 150 -2.85 -21.51 -17.64
N ARG A 151 -3.05 -20.19 -17.56
CA ARG A 151 -2.02 -19.16 -17.38
C ARG A 151 -2.60 -18.01 -16.56
N ARG A 152 -1.76 -17.39 -15.73
CA ARG A 152 -2.08 -16.22 -14.92
C ARG A 152 -1.14 -15.07 -15.31
N SER A 153 -1.41 -13.86 -14.79
CA SER A 153 -0.63 -12.67 -15.15
C SER A 153 0.84 -12.77 -14.75
N ASN A 154 1.66 -11.94 -15.40
CA ASN A 154 3.07 -11.71 -15.10
C ASN A 154 3.94 -13.00 -15.05
N GLY A 155 3.66 -13.94 -15.96
CA GLY A 155 4.47 -15.16 -16.14
C GLY A 155 4.08 -16.33 -15.23
N TYR A 156 3.04 -16.18 -14.41
CA TYR A 156 2.55 -17.28 -13.58
C TYR A 156 1.85 -18.33 -14.45
N GLY A 157 2.25 -19.60 -14.26
CA GLY A 157 1.67 -20.74 -14.97
C GLY A 157 0.27 -21.12 -14.47
N LYS A 158 -0.11 -22.36 -14.78
CA LYS A 158 -1.39 -22.94 -14.36
C LYS A 158 -1.60 -22.80 -12.85
N GLY A 159 -2.84 -22.52 -12.44
CA GLY A 159 -3.24 -22.48 -11.03
C GLY A 159 -4.48 -21.63 -10.80
N GLU A 160 -4.87 -21.49 -9.54
CA GLU A 160 -6.02 -20.69 -9.11
C GLU A 160 -5.80 -19.20 -9.38
N ASN A 161 -6.87 -18.52 -9.78
CA ASN A 161 -6.90 -17.09 -9.98
C ASN A 161 -6.85 -16.34 -8.63
N TYR A 162 -5.70 -15.75 -8.29
CA TYR A 162 -5.52 -14.96 -7.05
C TYR A 162 -5.74 -13.46 -7.27
N ASP A 163 -6.71 -13.14 -8.11
CA ASP A 163 -7.28 -11.81 -8.29
C ASP A 163 -8.67 -11.84 -7.68
N LYS A 164 -8.88 -11.14 -6.57
CA LYS A 164 -10.13 -11.18 -5.80
C LYS A 164 -10.98 -9.92 -6.00
N VAL A 165 -10.38 -8.74 -6.11
CA VAL A 165 -11.07 -7.47 -6.34
C VAL A 165 -11.34 -7.28 -7.82
N LYS A 166 -12.60 -7.46 -8.22
CA LYS A 166 -13.00 -7.39 -9.62
C LYS A 166 -13.26 -5.98 -10.11
N GLY A 167 -12.86 -5.73 -11.35
CA GLY A 167 -13.11 -4.50 -12.10
C GLY A 167 -12.24 -3.32 -11.67
N ASN A 168 -11.18 -3.54 -10.90
CA ASN A 168 -10.18 -2.51 -10.58
C ASN A 168 -9.18 -2.29 -11.74
N GLY A 169 -9.17 -3.18 -12.75
CA GLY A 169 -8.30 -3.09 -13.92
C GLY A 169 -6.86 -3.55 -13.68
N MET A 170 -6.56 -4.22 -12.56
CA MET A 170 -5.27 -4.83 -12.27
C MET A 170 -5.40 -6.34 -12.37
N ASP A 171 -4.50 -7.03 -13.09
CA ASP A 171 -4.51 -8.49 -13.14
C ASP A 171 -3.68 -9.11 -12.00
N GLY A 172 -4.35 -9.61 -10.97
CA GLY A 172 -3.74 -10.29 -9.83
C GLY A 172 -3.59 -9.39 -8.61
N HIS A 173 -2.55 -9.64 -7.81
CA HIS A 173 -2.21 -8.86 -6.62
C HIS A 173 -0.81 -8.26 -6.70
N MET A 174 -0.54 -7.31 -5.81
CA MET A 174 0.79 -6.77 -5.53
C MET A 174 1.30 -7.33 -4.21
N CYS A 175 2.62 -7.32 -4.01
CA CYS A 175 3.19 -7.69 -2.72
C CYS A 175 3.42 -6.46 -1.85
N LEU A 176 3.10 -6.55 -0.56
CA LEU A 176 3.46 -5.59 0.47
C LEU A 176 4.35 -6.24 1.52
N PHE A 177 5.57 -5.71 1.65
CA PHE A 177 6.58 -6.17 2.60
C PHE A 177 6.72 -5.18 3.76
N VAL A 178 6.89 -5.72 4.95
CA VAL A 178 7.42 -5.06 6.15
C VAL A 178 8.69 -5.79 6.61
N GLU A 179 9.25 -5.44 7.76
CA GLU A 179 10.45 -6.12 8.29
C GLU A 179 10.21 -7.62 8.43
N GLY A 180 11.22 -8.44 8.15
CA GLY A 180 11.13 -9.89 8.33
C GLY A 180 10.36 -10.65 7.23
N CYS A 181 9.72 -9.94 6.29
CA CYS A 181 9.03 -10.56 5.15
C CYS A 181 9.98 -11.34 4.24
N ARG A 182 9.43 -12.36 3.57
CA ARG A 182 10.16 -13.27 2.67
C ARG A 182 9.45 -13.41 1.32
N ASN A 183 10.22 -13.66 0.26
CA ASN A 183 9.64 -13.85 -1.08
C ASN A 183 8.96 -15.23 -1.23
N HIS A 184 8.09 -15.38 -2.24
CA HIS A 184 7.43 -16.66 -2.52
C HIS A 184 8.34 -17.70 -3.17
N TRP A 185 9.27 -17.28 -4.02
CA TRP A 185 10.07 -18.16 -4.88
C TRP A 185 10.99 -19.11 -4.09
N ASN A 186 11.80 -18.58 -3.17
CA ASN A 186 12.74 -19.37 -2.37
C ASN A 186 12.62 -19.11 -0.87
N GLY A 187 11.66 -18.28 -0.44
CA GLY A 187 11.47 -17.98 0.99
C GLY A 187 12.60 -17.16 1.61
N GLN A 188 13.46 -16.55 0.82
CA GLN A 188 14.54 -15.70 1.34
C GLN A 188 14.08 -14.24 1.48
N LYS A 189 14.86 -13.49 2.27
CA LYS A 189 14.77 -12.03 2.29
C LYS A 189 15.02 -11.46 0.89
N ASN A 190 14.47 -10.28 0.63
CA ASN A 190 14.67 -9.59 -0.64
C ASN A 190 15.42 -8.29 -0.39
N GLU A 191 16.68 -8.21 -0.86
CA GLU A 191 17.55 -7.06 -0.62
C GLU A 191 16.95 -5.73 -1.10
N SER A 192 16.16 -5.73 -2.17
CA SER A 192 15.53 -4.50 -2.66
C SER A 192 14.41 -4.03 -1.73
N HIS A 193 13.69 -4.95 -1.09
CA HIS A 193 12.71 -4.56 -0.08
C HIS A 193 13.40 -4.06 1.18
N GLU A 194 14.47 -4.72 1.64
CA GLU A 194 15.26 -4.27 2.80
C GLU A 194 15.88 -2.88 2.58
N LYS A 195 16.43 -2.60 1.39
CA LYS A 195 16.96 -1.27 1.06
C LYS A 195 15.90 -0.17 1.14
N ASN A 196 14.67 -0.45 0.73
CA ASN A 196 13.56 0.49 0.85
C ASN A 196 13.16 0.72 2.32
N LEU A 197 13.16 -0.32 3.15
CA LEU A 197 12.88 -0.20 4.58
C LEU A 197 13.96 0.63 5.28
N ASN A 198 15.23 0.34 5.05
CA ASN A 198 16.35 1.11 5.61
C ASN A 198 16.29 2.59 5.18
N PHE A 199 16.01 2.84 3.90
CA PHE A 199 15.81 4.20 3.39
C PHE A 199 14.69 4.93 4.14
N LEU A 200 13.56 4.27 4.38
CA LEU A 200 12.45 4.87 5.14
C LEU A 200 12.79 5.06 6.61
N GLU A 201 13.57 4.16 7.21
CA GLU A 201 14.03 4.29 8.59
C GLU A 201 14.94 5.52 8.76
N ASP A 202 15.82 5.78 7.79
CA ASP A 202 16.64 6.99 7.76
C ASP A 202 15.76 8.24 7.65
N LYS A 203 14.75 8.22 6.77
CA LYS A 203 13.79 9.34 6.63
C LYS A 203 12.93 9.56 7.86
N HIS A 204 12.54 8.50 8.55
CA HIS A 204 11.88 8.58 9.85
C HIS A 204 12.77 9.27 10.90
N LYS A 205 14.05 8.89 10.98
CA LYS A 205 15.04 9.49 11.90
C LYS A 205 15.29 10.96 11.58
N GLU A 206 15.40 11.32 10.29
CA GLU A 206 15.52 12.72 9.85
C GLU A 206 14.30 13.56 10.28
N ALA A 207 13.09 13.07 10.03
CA ALA A 207 11.85 13.79 10.36
C ALA A 207 11.65 14.02 11.87
N LYS A 208 12.21 13.17 12.73
CA LYS A 208 12.16 13.33 14.19
C LYS A 208 13.11 14.40 14.74
N ARG A 209 14.10 14.85 13.97
CA ARG A 209 15.08 15.86 14.39
C ARG A 209 14.61 17.30 14.16
N ILE A 210 13.53 17.48 13.41
CA ILE A 210 12.88 18.76 13.08
C ILE A 210 11.65 18.90 13.97
#